data_AF-D8LVZ4-F1
#
_entry.id   AF-D8LVZ4-F1
#
_cell.length_a   1.000
_cell.length_b   1.000
_cell.length_c   1.000
_cell.angle_alpha   90.00
_cell.angle_beta   90.00
_cell.angle_gamma   90.00
#
_symmetry.space_group_name_H-M   'P 1'
#
loop_
_entity.id
_entity.type
_entity.pdbx_description
1 polymer ?
#
loop_
_entity_poly.entity_id
_entity_poly.type
_entity_poly.pdbx_seq_one_letter_code
_entity_poly.pdbx_strand_id
1 'polypeptide(L)'
;MEEEYDTDAFSIFVISFLSIYLLIASVFIFKRLRRFFSKEPPVASKKKAQLVEVEEVVVESPLTTAFWVNVVLVVISLVIISKLLQKSEIEEPSLFDPYATLGISIGASERAIKSAYRKMAKIYHPDKRTGSVDKFRDIEKAYRILTDEIARSNYERYGNPDGPSAVKVGIALPSWMMEKTGSKLVIIGYLLLMIVVIPGIVYCIKKNTNKEEKPKVNQETVQNYYSGIQESTPIQCIPEVFAHAEELLQLMPQRPYDKELLHYLYIMCPKTVVGSRMMFKPHVSLEDANKDAKAFSWLKVNILVHAYLNNLEVIPQHREEQRVILSKAPELLNVMLQLGMYSRQKGRPSSLKLMKNIIQFEQHLYQGLWINSSPLLQLPHFTEANLNRSRNRQNDLVDFLRADPKKWKGLSQLLDEQVEDIKEVAHVMPLLYVEPHFEVEDEEDIFVGDIVTCSVKIVHENLLPANVSAKDVAAGTAKWNESEESEEESEKTEEVEEVKPKVAMTIDELDEMEARVKRLHIEPGVVYSKK
;
A
#
# COMPACT_ATOMS: atom_id res chain seq x y z
N MET A 1 -22.90 42.56 27.56
CA MET A 1 -23.13 42.64 26.10
C MET A 1 -24.19 41.60 25.81
N GLU A 2 -25.42 42.03 25.51
CA GLU A 2 -26.40 41.11 24.93
C GLU A 2 -25.95 40.88 23.49
N GLU A 3 -25.54 39.65 23.19
CA GLU A 3 -25.15 39.25 21.83
C GLU A 3 -26.41 39.19 20.98
N GLU A 4 -26.43 39.97 19.91
CA GLU A 4 -27.56 40.06 18.98
C GLU A 4 -27.41 38.92 17.95
N TYR A 5 -28.40 38.04 17.85
CA TYR A 5 -28.35 36.87 16.96
C TYR A 5 -28.91 37.24 15.59
N ASP A 6 -28.11 37.04 14.55
CA ASP A 6 -28.46 37.42 13.18
C ASP A 6 -28.66 36.16 12.31
N THR A 7 -29.91 35.96 11.87
CA THR A 7 -30.32 34.85 11.01
C THR A 7 -29.80 34.96 9.58
N ASP A 8 -29.56 36.19 9.12
CA ASP A 8 -29.11 36.46 7.76
C ASP A 8 -27.61 36.21 7.66
N ALA A 9 -26.86 36.63 8.70
CA ALA A 9 -25.46 36.26 8.88
C ALA A 9 -25.26 34.73 8.98
N PHE A 10 -26.18 34.00 9.64
CA PHE A 10 -26.13 32.53 9.71
C PHE A 10 -26.22 31.87 8.32
N SER A 11 -27.08 32.38 7.45
CA SER A 11 -27.24 31.84 6.09
C SER A 11 -25.94 31.98 5.28
N ILE A 12 -25.28 33.14 5.37
CA ILE A 12 -23.98 33.40 4.72
C ILE A 12 -22.88 32.50 5.31
N PHE A 13 -22.87 32.32 6.63
CA PHE A 13 -21.92 31.43 7.31
C PHE A 13 -22.04 29.98 6.84
N VAL A 14 -23.26 29.44 6.75
CA VAL A 14 -23.49 28.05 6.29
C VAL A 14 -23.10 27.88 4.82
N ILE A 15 -23.42 28.86 3.95
CA ILE A 15 -23.03 28.82 2.54
C ILE A 15 -21.50 28.83 2.39
N SER A 16 -20.78 29.65 3.17
CA SER A 16 -19.31 29.69 3.09
C SER A 16 -18.68 28.37 3.56
N PHE A 17 -19.16 27.78 4.66
CA PHE A 17 -18.64 26.49 5.14
C PHE A 17 -18.91 25.34 4.16
N LEU A 18 -20.14 25.26 3.61
CA LEU A 18 -20.50 24.22 2.64
C LEU A 18 -19.78 24.39 1.30
N SER A 19 -19.47 25.61 0.87
CA SER A 19 -18.70 25.84 -0.37
C SER A 19 -17.24 25.39 -0.24
N ILE A 20 -16.61 25.57 0.91
CA ILE A 20 -15.27 25.01 1.21
C ILE A 20 -15.30 23.49 1.14
N TYR A 21 -16.30 22.85 1.76
CA TYR A 21 -16.48 21.40 1.70
C TYR A 21 -16.66 20.90 0.26
N LEU A 22 -17.49 21.58 -0.54
CA LEU A 22 -17.73 21.24 -1.95
C LEU A 22 -16.46 21.32 -2.80
N LEU A 23 -15.60 22.31 -2.56
CA LEU A 23 -14.33 22.44 -3.27
C LEU A 23 -13.39 21.25 -2.98
N ILE A 24 -13.28 20.84 -1.72
CA ILE A 24 -12.44 19.69 -1.34
C ILE A 24 -13.02 18.38 -1.88
N ALA A 25 -14.33 18.18 -1.74
CA ALA A 25 -15.02 16.97 -2.19
C ALA A 25 -14.98 16.82 -3.71
N SER A 26 -15.13 17.91 -4.47
CA SER A 26 -15.07 17.90 -5.94
C SER A 26 -13.69 17.51 -6.47
N VAL A 27 -12.60 18.00 -5.85
CA VAL A 27 -11.23 17.59 -6.20
C VAL A 27 -11.00 16.10 -5.92
N PHE A 28 -11.50 15.59 -4.78
CA PHE A 28 -11.42 14.17 -4.44
C PHE A 28 -12.16 13.27 -5.44
N ILE A 29 -13.42 13.63 -5.76
CA ILE A 29 -14.25 12.90 -6.72
C ILE A 29 -13.60 12.93 -8.12
N PHE A 30 -13.10 14.09 -8.55
CA PHE A 30 -12.45 14.25 -9.85
C PHE A 30 -11.17 13.41 -9.99
N LYS A 31 -10.28 13.40 -8.97
CA LYS A 31 -9.08 12.55 -8.97
C LYS A 31 -9.40 11.05 -9.05
N ARG A 32 -10.51 10.63 -8.43
CA ARG A 32 -10.92 9.22 -8.39
C ARG A 32 -11.60 8.79 -9.70
N LEU A 33 -12.45 9.64 -10.28
CA LEU A 33 -12.96 9.44 -11.64
C LEU A 33 -11.84 9.41 -12.67
N ARG A 34 -10.87 10.33 -12.60
CA ARG A 34 -9.74 10.36 -13.55
C ARG A 34 -8.95 9.05 -13.54
N ARG A 35 -8.66 8.48 -12.36
CA ARG A 35 -8.00 7.16 -12.26
C ARG A 35 -8.84 6.01 -12.80
N PHE A 36 -10.17 6.11 -12.73
CA PHE A 36 -11.05 5.09 -13.31
C PHE A 36 -11.05 5.12 -14.84
N PHE A 37 -11.08 6.33 -15.44
CA PHE A 37 -11.09 6.49 -16.89
C PHE A 37 -9.70 6.38 -17.53
N SER A 38 -8.66 6.85 -16.84
CA SER A 38 -7.28 6.58 -17.20
C SER A 38 -6.92 5.17 -16.75
N LYS A 39 -7.22 4.17 -17.59
CA LYS A 39 -6.57 2.86 -17.53
C LYS A 39 -5.08 3.06 -17.81
N GLU A 40 -4.32 3.56 -16.84
CA GLU A 40 -2.87 3.42 -16.88
C GLU A 40 -2.60 1.92 -16.66
N PRO A 41 -2.09 1.19 -17.66
CA PRO A 41 -1.68 -0.18 -17.42
C PRO A 41 -0.54 -0.14 -16.40
N PRO A 42 -0.51 -1.04 -15.41
CA PRO A 42 0.70 -1.22 -14.62
C PRO A 42 1.86 -1.52 -15.59
N VAL A 43 3.03 -0.94 -15.29
CA VAL A 43 4.28 -1.16 -16.02
C VAL A 43 4.69 -2.63 -15.81
N ALA A 44 4.10 -3.52 -16.58
CA ALA A 44 4.51 -4.91 -16.75
C ALA A 44 4.03 -5.39 -18.11
N SER A 45 4.98 -5.83 -18.92
CA SER A 45 4.84 -6.32 -20.30
C SER A 45 3.50 -7.03 -20.58
N LYS A 46 2.81 -6.61 -21.64
CA LYS A 46 1.57 -7.21 -22.18
C LYS A 46 1.68 -8.72 -22.44
N LYS A 47 2.88 -9.31 -22.50
CA LYS A 47 3.08 -10.76 -22.66
C LYS A 47 3.03 -11.54 -21.33
N LYS A 48 3.38 -10.94 -20.18
CA LYS A 48 3.28 -11.61 -18.86
C LYS A 48 1.83 -11.77 -18.38
N ALA A 49 0.92 -10.92 -18.87
CA ALA A 49 -0.49 -10.96 -18.53
C ALA A 49 -1.29 -12.10 -19.20
N GLN A 50 -0.77 -12.74 -20.25
CA GLN A 50 -1.50 -13.82 -20.95
C GLN A 50 -1.30 -15.20 -20.31
N LEU A 51 -0.24 -15.41 -19.53
CA LEU A 51 0.01 -16.68 -18.81
C LEU A 51 -0.47 -16.65 -17.36
N VAL A 52 -0.72 -15.46 -16.81
CA VAL A 52 -1.32 -15.23 -15.49
C VAL A 52 -2.77 -14.77 -15.70
N GLU A 53 -3.61 -15.67 -16.21
CA GLU A 53 -5.06 -15.42 -16.31
C GLU A 53 -5.79 -15.62 -14.97
N VAL A 54 -5.06 -15.78 -13.86
CA VAL A 54 -5.62 -15.89 -12.52
C VAL A 54 -4.82 -15.03 -11.55
N GLU A 55 -4.95 -13.72 -11.72
CA GLU A 55 -4.89 -12.82 -10.58
C GLU A 55 -6.08 -11.88 -10.73
N GLU A 56 -7.25 -12.33 -10.25
CA GLU A 56 -8.12 -11.40 -9.54
C GLU A 56 -7.34 -10.94 -8.30
N VAL A 57 -6.33 -10.09 -8.52
CA VAL A 57 -6.06 -9.01 -7.59
C VAL A 57 -7.45 -8.40 -7.44
N VAL A 58 -8.05 -8.52 -6.26
CA VAL A 58 -9.22 -7.74 -5.91
C VAL A 58 -8.74 -6.30 -5.97
N VAL A 59 -8.71 -5.74 -7.18
CA VAL A 59 -8.51 -4.32 -7.43
C VAL A 59 -9.74 -3.75 -6.79
N GLU A 60 -9.59 -3.32 -5.53
CA GLU A 60 -10.65 -2.67 -4.78
C GLU A 60 -11.32 -1.69 -5.74
N SER A 61 -12.58 -1.96 -6.07
CA SER A 61 -13.26 -1.21 -7.11
C SER A 61 -13.03 0.28 -6.84
N PRO A 62 -12.58 1.08 -7.81
CA PRO A 62 -12.24 2.46 -7.57
C PRO A 62 -13.45 3.28 -7.09
N LEU A 63 -14.67 2.75 -7.15
CA LEU A 63 -15.88 3.30 -6.54
C LEU A 63 -16.24 2.57 -5.23
N THR A 64 -15.47 2.80 -4.17
CA THR A 64 -15.77 2.26 -2.83
C THR A 64 -17.06 2.85 -2.25
N THR A 65 -17.60 2.23 -1.19
CA THR A 65 -18.74 2.76 -0.44
C THR A 65 -18.54 4.21 0.03
N ALA A 66 -17.31 4.56 0.42
CA ALA A 66 -16.93 5.93 0.81
C ALA A 66 -17.05 6.95 -0.35
N PHE A 67 -16.83 6.53 -1.60
CA PHE A 67 -17.03 7.39 -2.76
C PHE A 67 -18.51 7.79 -2.91
N TRP A 68 -19.41 6.82 -2.83
CA TRP A 68 -20.86 7.08 -2.93
C TRP A 68 -21.40 7.91 -1.78
N VAL A 69 -20.91 7.70 -0.55
CA VAL A 69 -21.24 8.55 0.60
C VAL A 69 -20.86 10.02 0.33
N ASN A 70 -19.66 10.27 -0.20
CA ASN A 70 -19.24 11.63 -0.55
C ASN A 70 -20.08 12.24 -1.69
N VAL A 71 -20.47 11.45 -2.70
CA VAL A 71 -21.36 11.93 -3.77
C VAL A 71 -22.72 12.35 -3.21
N VAL A 72 -23.31 11.55 -2.32
CA VAL A 72 -24.58 11.88 -1.67
C VAL A 72 -24.46 13.14 -0.82
N LEU A 73 -23.38 13.30 -0.05
CA LEU A 73 -23.13 14.50 0.75
C LEU A 73 -22.98 15.76 -0.11
N VAL A 74 -22.32 15.67 -1.26
CA VAL A 74 -22.20 16.77 -2.23
C VAL A 74 -23.57 17.18 -2.78
N VAL A 75 -24.44 16.22 -3.10
CA VAL A 75 -25.80 16.52 -3.57
C VAL A 75 -26.61 17.21 -2.46
N ILE A 76 -26.52 16.71 -1.23
CA ILE A 76 -27.22 17.31 -0.07
C ILE A 76 -26.74 18.74 0.18
N SER A 77 -25.43 18.99 0.15
CA SER A 77 -24.89 20.35 0.38
C SER A 77 -25.29 21.32 -0.73
N LEU A 78 -25.35 20.88 -2.00
CA LEU A 78 -25.87 21.69 -3.11
C LEU A 78 -27.36 22.03 -2.94
N VAL A 79 -28.18 21.09 -2.48
CA VAL A 79 -29.62 21.33 -2.21
C VAL A 79 -29.79 22.34 -1.07
N ILE A 80 -28.99 22.23 0.00
CA ILE A 80 -29.03 23.18 1.13
C ILE A 80 -28.63 24.58 0.68
N ILE A 81 -27.53 24.70 -0.06
CA ILE A 81 -27.07 25.99 -0.61
C ILE A 81 -28.15 26.60 -1.53
N SER A 82 -28.76 25.79 -2.40
CA SER A 82 -29.83 26.26 -3.30
C SER A 82 -31.04 26.81 -2.53
N LYS A 83 -31.48 26.13 -1.46
CA LYS A 83 -32.58 26.61 -0.61
C LYS A 83 -32.22 27.87 0.18
N LEU A 84 -30.99 27.99 0.66
CA LEU A 84 -30.54 29.16 1.41
C LEU A 84 -30.39 30.39 0.50
N LEU A 85 -29.86 30.21 -0.72
CA LEU A 85 -29.76 31.27 -1.73
C LEU A 85 -31.13 31.80 -2.18
N GLN A 86 -32.16 30.94 -2.24
CA GLN A 86 -33.52 31.38 -2.56
C GLN A 86 -34.16 32.21 -1.44
N LYS A 87 -33.70 32.04 -0.20
CA LYS A 87 -34.24 32.73 0.98
C LYS A 87 -33.54 34.06 1.26
N SER A 88 -32.29 34.22 0.82
CA SER A 88 -31.54 35.47 0.98
C SER A 88 -31.95 36.50 -0.09
N GLU A 89 -33.01 37.27 0.16
CA GLU A 89 -33.11 38.60 -0.43
C GLU A 89 -32.01 39.46 0.22
N ILE A 90 -31.00 39.83 -0.57
CA ILE A 90 -29.93 40.71 -0.11
C ILE A 90 -30.55 42.12 -0.02
N GLU A 91 -31.15 42.45 1.12
CA GLU A 91 -31.41 43.85 1.47
C GLU A 91 -30.05 44.48 1.75
N GLU A 92 -29.51 45.23 0.78
CA GLU A 92 -28.39 46.12 1.09
C GLU A 92 -28.87 47.11 2.16
N PRO A 93 -28.19 47.22 3.32
CA PRO A 93 -28.55 48.24 4.29
C PRO A 93 -28.28 49.58 3.64
N SER A 94 -29.35 50.28 3.22
CA SER A 94 -29.22 51.62 2.65
C SER A 94 -28.66 52.53 3.73
N LEU A 95 -27.35 52.78 3.69
CA LEU A 95 -26.68 53.71 4.59
C LEU A 95 -27.34 55.07 4.38
N PHE A 96 -28.13 55.54 5.34
CA PHE A 96 -28.92 56.76 5.22
C PHE A 96 -27.98 57.96 5.06
N ASP A 97 -27.91 58.54 3.87
CA ASP A 97 -27.09 59.72 3.59
C ASP A 97 -27.91 61.02 3.66
N PRO A 98 -27.71 61.89 4.68
CA PRO A 98 -28.42 63.15 4.83
C PRO A 98 -28.18 64.12 3.66
N TYR A 99 -26.98 64.09 3.05
CA TYR A 99 -26.62 64.99 1.96
C TYR A 99 -27.31 64.58 0.66
N ALA A 100 -27.27 63.28 0.31
CA ALA A 100 -28.02 62.74 -0.82
C ALA A 100 -29.54 62.91 -0.66
N THR A 101 -30.08 62.73 0.55
CA THR A 101 -31.52 62.89 0.83
C THR A 101 -32.03 64.31 0.57
N LEU A 102 -31.22 65.33 0.87
CA LEU A 102 -31.53 66.73 0.57
C LEU A 102 -31.06 67.18 -0.83
N GLY A 103 -30.31 66.35 -1.55
CA GLY A 103 -29.79 66.64 -2.89
C GLY A 103 -28.71 67.73 -2.90
N ILE A 104 -27.88 67.79 -1.86
CA ILE A 104 -26.82 68.79 -1.69
C ILE A 104 -25.45 68.12 -1.57
N SER A 105 -24.38 68.85 -1.92
CA SER A 105 -23.01 68.34 -1.76
C SER A 105 -22.59 68.32 -0.30
N ILE A 106 -21.70 67.38 0.03
CA ILE A 106 -21.00 67.32 1.32
C ILE A 106 -20.28 68.66 1.55
N GLY A 107 -20.46 69.26 2.73
CA GLY A 107 -19.88 70.59 3.05
C GLY A 107 -20.72 71.81 2.65
N ALA A 108 -21.97 71.63 2.23
CA ALA A 108 -22.87 72.75 1.95
C ALA A 108 -23.05 73.68 3.17
N SER A 109 -23.13 75.00 2.91
CA SER A 109 -23.39 76.00 3.96
C SER A 109 -24.78 75.83 4.58
N GLU A 110 -24.98 76.25 5.83
CA GLU A 110 -26.32 76.20 6.48
C GLU A 110 -27.42 76.88 5.66
N ARG A 111 -27.07 77.97 4.94
CA ARG A 111 -28.01 78.68 4.07
C ARG A 111 -28.48 77.79 2.93
N ALA A 112 -27.58 76.99 2.35
CA ALA A 112 -27.90 76.02 1.31
C ALA A 112 -28.72 74.84 1.86
N ILE A 113 -28.40 74.34 3.05
CA ILE A 113 -29.16 73.27 3.74
C ILE A 113 -30.61 73.73 4.01
N LYS A 114 -30.80 74.92 4.60
CA LYS A 114 -32.13 75.50 4.85
C LYS A 114 -32.91 75.78 3.57
N SER A 115 -32.23 76.15 2.48
CA SER A 115 -32.85 76.35 1.17
C SER A 115 -33.31 75.02 0.55
N ALA A 116 -32.45 74.00 0.56
CA ALA A 116 -32.74 72.67 0.03
C ALA A 116 -33.86 71.99 0.81
N TYR A 117 -33.84 72.07 2.15
CA TYR A 117 -34.92 71.57 3.00
C TYR A 117 -36.27 72.21 2.64
N ARG A 118 -36.34 73.55 2.52
CA ARG A 118 -37.59 74.25 2.14
C ARG A 118 -38.08 73.81 0.75
N LYS A 119 -37.17 73.58 -0.20
CA LYS A 119 -37.51 73.10 -1.55
C LYS A 119 -38.07 71.68 -1.50
N MET A 120 -37.39 70.76 -0.81
CA MET A 120 -37.78 69.35 -0.70
C MET A 120 -39.04 69.17 0.15
N ALA A 121 -39.16 69.87 1.28
CA ALA A 121 -40.35 69.91 2.12
C ALA A 121 -41.57 70.44 1.35
N LYS A 122 -41.38 71.46 0.48
CA LYS A 122 -42.45 71.94 -0.39
C LYS A 122 -42.82 70.94 -1.49
N ILE A 123 -41.95 70.02 -1.89
CA ILE A 123 -42.27 69.00 -2.92
C ILE A 123 -42.94 67.78 -2.28
N TYR A 124 -42.41 67.33 -1.15
CA TYR A 124 -42.78 66.08 -0.49
C TYR A 124 -43.73 66.24 0.72
N HIS A 125 -44.29 67.44 0.94
CA HIS A 125 -45.28 67.67 2.00
C HIS A 125 -46.45 66.68 1.90
N PRO A 126 -46.92 66.08 3.01
CA PRO A 126 -47.99 65.08 3.00
C PRO A 126 -49.29 65.56 2.34
N ASP A 127 -49.57 66.86 2.40
CA ASP A 127 -50.77 67.47 1.80
C ASP A 127 -50.66 67.72 0.27
N LYS A 128 -49.57 67.28 -0.38
CA LYS A 128 -49.36 67.48 -1.82
C LYS A 128 -49.50 66.19 -2.60
N ARG A 129 -49.88 66.32 -3.88
CA ARG A 129 -50.02 65.18 -4.82
C ARG A 129 -48.72 64.38 -5.01
N THR A 130 -47.55 64.97 -4.73
CA THR A 130 -46.22 64.33 -4.78
C THR A 130 -45.68 63.99 -3.38
N GLY A 131 -46.52 64.12 -2.35
CA GLY A 131 -46.18 63.89 -0.95
C GLY A 131 -45.96 62.42 -0.62
N SER A 132 -45.03 62.15 0.28
CA SER A 132 -44.81 60.83 0.87
C SER A 132 -44.37 61.04 2.31
N VAL A 133 -45.09 60.44 3.26
CA VAL A 133 -44.84 60.58 4.70
C VAL A 133 -43.43 60.09 5.05
N ASP A 134 -43.01 58.96 4.48
CA ASP A 134 -41.67 58.40 4.71
C ASP A 134 -40.56 59.31 4.18
N LYS A 135 -40.69 59.79 2.93
CA LYS A 135 -39.70 60.71 2.36
C LYS A 135 -39.64 62.04 3.10
N PHE A 136 -40.78 62.55 3.56
CA PHE A 136 -40.82 63.78 4.35
C PHE A 136 -40.12 63.58 5.70
N ARG A 137 -40.35 62.44 6.37
CA ARG A 137 -39.64 62.07 7.61
C ARG A 137 -38.13 61.97 7.39
N ASP A 138 -37.70 61.39 6.27
CA ASP A 138 -36.28 61.27 5.93
C ASP A 138 -35.64 62.63 5.63
N ILE A 139 -36.36 63.53 4.94
CA ILE A 139 -35.95 64.91 4.69
C ILE A 139 -35.83 65.70 6.00
N GLU A 140 -36.77 65.54 6.92
CA GLU A 140 -36.73 66.17 8.25
C GLU A 140 -35.59 65.62 9.10
N LYS A 141 -35.39 64.30 9.09
CA LYS A 141 -34.27 63.64 9.76
C LYS A 141 -32.93 64.12 9.21
N ALA A 142 -32.78 64.21 7.89
CA ALA A 142 -31.58 64.73 7.22
C ALA A 142 -31.32 66.20 7.59
N TYR A 143 -32.36 67.03 7.59
CA TYR A 143 -32.24 68.43 8.00
C TYR A 143 -31.82 68.57 9.47
N ARG A 144 -32.37 67.75 10.36
CA ARG A 144 -32.00 67.75 11.79
C ARG A 144 -30.53 67.39 12.00
N ILE A 145 -30.04 66.36 11.32
CA ILE A 145 -28.65 65.90 11.40
C ILE A 145 -27.69 66.96 10.87
N LEU A 146 -28.03 67.62 9.77
CA LEU A 146 -27.17 68.62 9.13
C LEU A 146 -27.23 70.01 9.77
N THR A 147 -28.23 70.27 10.62
CA THR A 147 -28.39 71.56 11.32
C THR A 147 -27.77 71.54 12.72
N ASP A 148 -27.70 70.39 13.37
CA ASP A 148 -27.00 70.24 14.64
C ASP A 148 -25.50 70.07 14.39
N GLU A 149 -24.69 71.02 14.87
CA GLU A 149 -23.23 71.03 14.70
C GLU A 149 -22.57 69.76 15.24
N ILE A 150 -23.10 69.21 16.34
CA ILE A 150 -22.55 67.99 16.96
C ILE A 150 -22.89 66.77 16.09
N ALA A 151 -24.14 66.64 15.67
CA ALA A 151 -24.59 65.52 14.83
C ALA A 151 -23.94 65.56 13.44
N ARG A 152 -23.73 66.75 12.87
CA ARG A 152 -23.04 66.96 11.60
C ARG A 152 -21.58 66.56 11.69
N SER A 153 -20.87 67.01 12.72
CA SER A 153 -19.47 66.67 12.97
C SER A 153 -19.30 65.15 13.21
N ASN A 154 -20.23 64.53 13.95
CA ASN A 154 -20.23 63.08 14.16
C ASN A 154 -20.49 62.30 12.86
N TYR A 155 -21.42 62.74 12.03
CA TYR A 155 -21.69 62.11 10.74
C TYR A 155 -20.48 62.26 9.80
N GLU A 156 -19.82 63.41 9.76
CA GLU A 156 -18.63 63.64 8.93
C GLU A 156 -17.40 62.84 9.42
N ARG A 157 -17.28 62.58 10.73
CA ARG A 157 -16.16 61.80 11.30
C ARG A 157 -16.41 60.29 11.34
N TYR A 158 -17.64 59.84 11.58
CA TYR A 158 -17.97 58.44 11.86
C TYR A 158 -19.04 57.85 10.93
N GLY A 159 -19.60 58.64 10.00
CA GLY A 159 -20.66 58.18 9.09
C GLY A 159 -22.03 57.95 9.76
N ASN A 160 -22.20 58.33 11.03
CA ASN A 160 -23.43 58.15 11.79
C ASN A 160 -23.69 59.40 12.68
N PRO A 161 -24.90 59.99 12.71
CA PRO A 161 -25.20 61.18 13.52
C PRO A 161 -24.96 61.02 15.03
N ASP A 162 -25.07 59.81 15.57
CA ASP A 162 -24.99 59.54 17.02
C ASP A 162 -23.55 59.35 17.53
N GLY A 163 -22.53 59.42 16.66
CA GLY A 163 -21.10 59.27 17.03
C GLY A 163 -20.56 57.84 16.87
N PRO A 164 -19.40 57.51 17.49
CA PRO A 164 -18.79 56.18 17.36
C PRO A 164 -19.72 55.13 17.96
N SER A 165 -20.37 54.35 17.09
CA SER A 165 -21.26 53.28 17.51
C SER A 165 -20.43 52.15 18.11
N ALA A 166 -20.84 51.63 19.27
CA ALA A 166 -20.21 50.45 19.85
C ALA A 166 -20.33 49.29 18.85
N VAL A 167 -19.22 48.60 18.60
CA VAL A 167 -19.21 47.41 17.73
C VAL A 167 -20.15 46.38 18.33
N LYS A 168 -21.33 46.24 17.74
CA LYS A 168 -22.26 45.16 18.07
C LYS A 168 -21.69 43.88 17.51
N VAL A 169 -21.19 43.01 18.39
CA VAL A 169 -20.74 41.67 18.00
C VAL A 169 -21.99 40.78 18.00
N GLY A 170 -22.43 40.41 16.80
CA GLY A 170 -23.48 39.44 16.61
C GLY A 170 -22.92 38.04 16.36
N ILE A 171 -23.58 37.02 16.89
CA ILE A 171 -23.27 35.62 16.60
C ILE A 171 -24.19 35.16 15.47
N ALA A 172 -23.60 34.59 14.42
CA ALA A 172 -24.29 33.97 13.30
C ALA A 172 -24.89 32.61 13.71
N LEU A 173 -25.85 32.61 14.64
CA LEU A 173 -26.65 31.45 15.01
C LEU A 173 -28.14 31.80 14.80
N PRO A 174 -28.96 30.82 14.38
CA PRO A 174 -30.35 31.11 14.12
C PRO A 174 -31.12 31.29 15.43
N SER A 175 -32.02 32.28 15.46
CA SER A 175 -32.79 32.68 16.65
C SER A 175 -33.58 31.52 17.29
N TRP A 176 -34.13 30.62 16.48
CA TRP A 176 -34.89 29.45 16.96
C TRP A 176 -34.07 28.51 17.85
N MET A 177 -32.75 28.44 17.67
CA MET A 177 -31.87 27.59 18.48
C MET A 177 -31.76 28.09 19.93
N MET A 178 -31.93 29.40 20.13
CA MET A 178 -31.85 30.05 21.44
C MET A 178 -33.22 30.23 22.10
N GLU A 179 -34.32 30.05 21.36
CA GLU A 179 -35.64 29.99 21.96
C GLU A 179 -35.74 28.86 23.00
N LYS A 180 -36.53 29.06 24.06
CA LYS A 180 -36.65 28.12 25.19
C LYS A 180 -36.98 26.68 24.77
N THR A 181 -37.64 26.49 23.64
CA THR A 181 -37.99 25.19 23.09
C THR A 181 -36.84 24.60 22.27
N GLY A 182 -36.23 25.39 21.38
CA GLY A 182 -35.11 24.95 20.54
C GLY A 182 -33.84 24.66 21.34
N SER A 183 -33.52 25.51 22.33
CA SER A 183 -32.34 25.35 23.18
C SER A 183 -32.37 24.02 23.95
N LYS A 184 -33.53 23.64 24.48
CA LYS A 184 -33.71 22.33 25.15
C LYS A 184 -33.45 21.16 24.20
N LEU A 185 -33.94 21.23 22.97
CA LEU A 185 -33.72 20.17 21.97
C LEU A 185 -32.25 20.07 21.57
N VAL A 186 -31.56 21.19 21.39
CA VAL A 186 -30.13 21.19 21.02
C VAL A 186 -29.27 20.62 22.15
N ILE A 187 -29.55 20.98 23.41
CA ILE A 187 -28.82 20.44 24.56
C ILE A 187 -29.04 18.92 24.70
N ILE A 188 -30.28 18.45 24.55
CA ILE A 188 -30.59 17.02 24.58
C ILE A 188 -29.89 16.29 23.44
N GLY A 189 -29.91 16.84 22.22
CA GLY A 189 -29.22 16.28 21.06
C GLY A 189 -27.70 16.20 21.26
N TYR A 190 -27.09 17.26 21.80
CA TYR A 190 -25.67 17.29 22.13
C TYR A 190 -25.30 16.25 23.20
N LEU A 191 -26.09 16.14 24.27
CA LEU A 191 -25.90 15.16 25.32
C LEU A 191 -26.01 13.73 24.76
N LEU A 192 -26.99 13.47 23.90
CA LEU A 192 -27.17 12.17 23.25
C LEU A 192 -25.99 11.84 22.33
N LEU A 193 -25.49 12.83 21.57
CA LEU A 193 -24.30 12.66 20.73
C LEU A 193 -23.07 12.30 21.56
N MET A 194 -22.85 12.97 22.69
CA MET A 194 -21.70 12.72 23.58
C MET A 194 -21.79 11.40 24.34
N ILE A 195 -22.97 11.00 24.82
CA ILE A 195 -23.12 9.80 25.66
C ILE A 195 -23.37 8.54 24.82
N VAL A 196 -24.04 8.66 23.68
CA VAL A 196 -24.50 7.50 22.89
C VAL A 196 -23.74 7.39 21.58
N VAL A 197 -23.69 8.46 20.78
CA VAL A 197 -23.14 8.39 19.42
C VAL A 197 -21.62 8.21 19.45
N ILE A 198 -20.89 9.04 20.19
CA ILE A 198 -19.42 8.97 20.25
C ILE A 198 -18.96 7.62 20.85
N PRO A 199 -19.42 7.18 22.04
CA PRO A 199 -19.07 5.87 22.58
C PRO A 199 -19.51 4.72 21.69
N GLY A 200 -20.66 4.84 21.00
CA GLY A 200 -21.13 3.85 20.03
C GLY A 200 -20.21 3.74 18.81
N ILE A 201 -19.76 4.86 18.25
CA ILE A 201 -18.78 4.89 17.15
C ILE A 201 -17.46 4.27 17.62
N VAL A 202 -16.95 4.67 18.80
CA VAL A 202 -15.71 4.12 19.35
C VAL A 202 -15.83 2.61 19.59
N TYR A 203 -16.97 2.14 20.10
CA TYR A 203 -17.25 0.71 20.27
C TYR A 203 -17.28 -0.03 18.94
N CYS A 204 -17.95 0.53 17.92
CA CYS A 204 -17.99 -0.04 16.57
C CYS A 204 -16.59 -0.10 15.95
N ILE A 205 -15.79 0.96 16.08
CA ILE A 205 -14.39 0.99 15.61
C ILE A 205 -13.60 -0.10 16.32
N LYS A 206 -13.59 -0.13 17.66
CA LYS A 206 -12.85 -1.13 18.44
C LYS A 206 -13.25 -2.57 18.11
N LYS A 207 -14.55 -2.82 17.93
CA LYS A 207 -15.06 -4.14 17.53
C LYS A 207 -14.61 -4.55 16.12
N ASN A 208 -14.39 -3.60 15.22
CA ASN A 208 -13.86 -3.87 13.89
C ASN A 208 -12.32 -3.99 13.90
N THR A 209 -11.61 -3.14 14.65
CA THR A 209 -10.15 -3.21 14.79
C THR A 209 -9.69 -4.52 15.45
N ASN A 210 -10.41 -5.01 16.45
CA ASN A 210 -10.13 -6.32 17.07
C ASN A 210 -10.35 -7.50 16.09
N LYS A 211 -11.06 -7.31 14.96
CA LYS A 211 -11.17 -8.34 13.92
C LYS A 211 -10.02 -8.29 12.91
N GLU A 212 -9.35 -7.15 12.80
CA GLU A 212 -8.21 -6.92 11.90
C GLU A 212 -6.86 -7.26 12.55
N GLU A 213 -6.77 -7.26 13.89
CA GLU A 213 -5.62 -7.85 14.63
C GLU A 213 -5.67 -9.39 14.67
N LYS A 214 -6.47 -10.04 13.84
CA LYS A 214 -6.24 -11.47 13.60
C LYS A 214 -4.85 -11.58 12.99
N PRO A 215 -3.92 -12.36 13.59
CA PRO A 215 -2.66 -12.60 12.93
C PRO A 215 -2.98 -13.12 11.51
N LYS A 216 -2.27 -12.60 10.50
CA LYS A 216 -2.49 -13.00 9.10
C LYS A 216 -2.46 -14.53 8.92
N VAL A 217 -1.77 -15.21 9.83
CA VAL A 217 -1.68 -16.66 9.98
C VAL A 217 -2.25 -17.07 11.34
N ASN A 218 -3.03 -18.15 11.37
CA ASN A 218 -3.66 -18.74 12.53
C ASN A 218 -2.62 -19.15 13.58
N GLN A 219 -2.93 -18.93 14.86
CA GLN A 219 -2.07 -19.32 15.98
C GLN A 219 -1.82 -20.84 16.02
N GLU A 220 -2.81 -21.64 15.61
CA GLU A 220 -2.64 -23.09 15.49
C GLU A 220 -1.57 -23.46 14.46
N THR A 221 -1.48 -22.75 13.33
CA THR A 221 -0.43 -22.95 12.34
C THR A 221 0.95 -22.64 12.90
N VAL A 222 1.07 -21.52 13.61
CA VAL A 222 2.32 -21.14 14.29
C VAL A 222 2.74 -22.23 15.28
N GLN A 223 1.80 -22.76 16.06
CA GLN A 223 2.05 -23.85 17.01
C GLN A 223 2.45 -25.15 16.30
N ASN A 224 1.75 -25.52 15.22
CA ASN A 224 2.05 -26.72 14.44
C ASN A 224 3.47 -26.63 13.85
N TYR A 225 3.82 -25.50 13.22
CA TYR A 225 5.17 -25.27 12.71
C TYR A 225 6.22 -25.26 13.82
N TYR A 226 5.94 -24.58 14.94
CA TYR A 226 6.85 -24.59 16.07
C TYR A 226 7.09 -26.00 16.60
N SER A 227 6.10 -26.88 16.60
CA SER A 227 6.25 -28.27 17.03
C SER A 227 6.91 -29.18 15.99
N GLY A 228 6.65 -28.94 14.69
CA GLY A 228 7.15 -29.75 13.59
C GLY A 228 8.58 -29.45 13.15
N ILE A 229 9.08 -28.24 13.46
CA ILE A 229 10.43 -27.80 13.07
C ILE A 229 11.40 -27.93 14.24
N GLN A 230 12.56 -28.52 13.95
CA GLN A 230 13.72 -28.63 14.83
C GLN A 230 14.94 -28.00 14.16
N GLU A 231 15.95 -27.64 14.95
CA GLU A 231 17.19 -27.01 14.44
C GLU A 231 17.96 -27.90 13.45
N SER A 232 17.76 -29.22 13.52
CA SER A 232 18.37 -30.24 12.66
C SER A 232 17.44 -30.78 11.57
N THR A 233 16.23 -30.24 11.42
CA THR A 233 15.24 -30.73 10.45
C THR A 233 15.83 -30.71 9.02
N PRO A 234 15.85 -31.85 8.32
CA PRO A 234 16.36 -31.91 6.96
C PRO A 234 15.36 -31.31 5.98
N ILE A 235 15.86 -30.81 4.85
CA ILE A 235 15.04 -30.13 3.83
C ILE A 235 13.88 -30.98 3.31
N GLN A 236 14.03 -32.32 3.25
CA GLN A 236 12.98 -33.23 2.77
C GLN A 236 11.74 -33.27 3.67
N CYS A 237 11.86 -32.89 4.94
CA CYS A 237 10.74 -32.88 5.89
C CYS A 237 9.99 -31.53 5.92
N ILE A 238 10.57 -30.46 5.37
CA ILE A 238 9.96 -29.12 5.38
C ILE A 238 8.59 -29.09 4.66
N PRO A 239 8.39 -29.75 3.50
CA PRO A 239 7.07 -29.79 2.85
C PRO A 239 6.00 -30.45 3.72
N GLU A 240 6.36 -31.50 4.47
CA GLU A 240 5.42 -32.16 5.38
C GLU A 240 5.00 -31.24 6.51
N VAL A 241 5.94 -30.46 7.05
CA VAL A 241 5.63 -29.47 8.08
C VAL A 241 4.79 -28.33 7.51
N PHE A 242 5.10 -27.84 6.31
CA PHE A 242 4.30 -26.84 5.60
C PHE A 242 2.84 -27.28 5.41
N ALA A 243 2.60 -28.56 5.14
CA ALA A 243 1.26 -29.09 5.00
C ALA A 243 0.42 -29.07 6.31
N HIS A 244 1.03 -28.87 7.49
CA HIS A 244 0.33 -28.76 8.78
C HIS A 244 -0.31 -27.38 9.04
N ALA A 245 -0.23 -26.44 8.09
CA ALA A 245 -0.89 -25.15 8.23
C ALA A 245 -2.41 -25.29 8.31
N GLU A 246 -2.99 -24.78 9.39
CA GLU A 246 -4.43 -24.88 9.68
C GLU A 246 -5.28 -24.21 8.60
N GLU A 247 -4.79 -23.14 7.97
CA GLU A 247 -5.44 -22.50 6.83
C GLU A 247 -5.59 -23.45 5.65
N LEU A 248 -4.57 -24.26 5.37
CA LEU A 248 -4.61 -25.24 4.29
C LEU A 248 -5.55 -26.40 4.65
N LEU A 249 -5.51 -26.85 5.90
CA LEU A 249 -6.35 -27.94 6.39
C LEU A 249 -7.86 -27.61 6.30
N GLN A 250 -8.23 -26.37 6.64
CA GLN A 250 -9.60 -25.89 6.57
C GLN A 250 -10.11 -25.74 5.13
N LEU A 251 -9.22 -25.39 4.19
CA LEU A 251 -9.56 -25.21 2.78
C LEU A 251 -9.63 -26.54 2.01
N MET A 252 -9.06 -27.62 2.54
CA MET A 252 -8.89 -28.90 1.85
C MET A 252 -9.66 -30.07 2.49
N PRO A 253 -11.00 -30.00 2.63
CA PRO A 253 -11.76 -31.13 3.13
C PRO A 253 -11.72 -32.32 2.16
N GLN A 254 -12.00 -33.51 2.68
CA GLN A 254 -12.16 -34.72 1.89
C GLN A 254 -13.35 -34.58 0.93
N ARG A 255 -13.12 -34.92 -0.34
CA ARG A 255 -14.10 -34.88 -1.43
C ARG A 255 -14.15 -36.22 -2.17
N PRO A 256 -15.25 -36.54 -2.88
CA PRO A 256 -15.41 -37.86 -3.52
C PRO A 256 -14.38 -38.19 -4.60
N TYR A 257 -13.80 -37.18 -5.25
CA TYR A 257 -12.79 -37.33 -6.29
C TYR A 257 -11.37 -37.57 -5.75
N ASP A 258 -11.15 -37.44 -4.43
CA ASP A 258 -9.84 -37.61 -3.80
C ASP A 258 -9.33 -39.07 -3.80
N LYS A 259 -10.08 -40.01 -4.40
CA LYS A 259 -9.64 -41.40 -4.60
C LYS A 259 -8.36 -41.49 -5.44
N GLU A 260 -8.13 -40.51 -6.31
CA GLU A 260 -6.92 -40.45 -7.15
C GLU A 260 -5.66 -40.06 -6.37
N LEU A 261 -5.78 -39.50 -5.16
CA LEU A 261 -4.61 -39.19 -4.33
C LEU A 261 -3.76 -40.43 -4.03
N LEU A 262 -4.39 -41.61 -3.93
CA LEU A 262 -3.68 -42.88 -3.77
C LEU A 262 -2.77 -43.19 -4.97
N HIS A 263 -3.21 -42.84 -6.18
CA HIS A 263 -2.43 -43.03 -7.40
C HIS A 263 -1.19 -42.13 -7.40
N TYR A 264 -1.35 -40.85 -7.05
CA TYR A 264 -0.23 -39.91 -6.93
C TYR A 264 0.76 -40.37 -5.86
N LEU A 265 0.26 -40.81 -4.70
CA LEU A 265 1.11 -41.34 -3.63
C LEU A 265 1.88 -42.59 -4.06
N TYR A 266 1.29 -43.47 -4.85
CA TYR A 266 1.98 -44.66 -5.37
C TYR A 266 3.08 -44.31 -6.37
N ILE A 267 2.87 -43.29 -7.21
CA ILE A 267 3.89 -42.79 -8.14
C ILE A 267 5.04 -42.16 -7.35
N MET A 268 4.72 -41.29 -6.39
CA MET A 268 5.72 -40.55 -5.63
C MET A 268 6.45 -41.39 -4.58
N CYS A 269 5.78 -42.37 -3.98
CA CYS A 269 6.33 -43.23 -2.93
C CYS A 269 5.93 -44.70 -3.15
N PRO A 270 6.57 -45.42 -4.10
CA PRO A 270 6.30 -46.83 -4.32
C PRO A 270 6.67 -47.66 -3.09
N LYS A 271 5.79 -48.59 -2.68
CA LYS A 271 5.97 -49.44 -1.47
C LYS A 271 7.26 -50.27 -1.48
N THR A 272 7.86 -50.48 -2.66
CA THR A 272 9.05 -51.29 -2.87
C THR A 272 10.36 -50.54 -2.60
N VAL A 273 10.34 -49.21 -2.58
CA VAL A 273 11.56 -48.39 -2.44
C VAL A 273 11.56 -47.67 -1.11
N VAL A 274 12.51 -48.01 -0.25
CA VAL A 274 12.78 -47.27 1.00
C VAL A 274 13.52 -45.98 0.62
N GLY A 275 12.79 -44.87 0.58
CA GLY A 275 13.34 -43.56 0.22
C GLY A 275 13.18 -43.24 -1.25
N SER A 276 11.95 -42.94 -1.68
CA SER A 276 11.71 -42.45 -3.03
C SER A 276 12.43 -41.12 -3.27
N ARG A 277 12.87 -40.91 -4.51
CA ARG A 277 13.51 -39.66 -4.93
C ARG A 277 12.56 -38.47 -4.92
N MET A 278 11.24 -38.72 -5.00
CA MET A 278 10.20 -37.71 -5.25
C MET A 278 9.50 -37.23 -3.97
N MET A 279 9.36 -38.09 -2.97
CA MET A 279 8.66 -37.81 -1.70
C MET A 279 9.12 -38.79 -0.62
N PHE A 280 9.30 -38.32 0.62
CA PHE A 280 9.49 -39.21 1.76
C PHE A 280 8.17 -39.86 2.17
N LYS A 281 8.24 -41.07 2.74
CA LYS A 281 7.02 -41.77 3.14
C LYS A 281 6.29 -40.93 4.19
N PRO A 282 5.03 -40.52 3.95
CA PRO A 282 4.30 -39.69 4.89
C PRO A 282 4.10 -40.43 6.21
N HIS A 283 4.11 -39.68 7.31
CA HIS A 283 3.95 -40.24 8.65
C HIS A 283 2.54 -40.84 8.88
N VAL A 284 1.51 -40.30 8.23
CA VAL A 284 0.14 -40.85 8.24
C VAL A 284 -0.11 -41.68 6.98
N SER A 285 -0.61 -42.91 7.16
CA SER A 285 -1.05 -43.76 6.06
C SER A 285 -2.41 -43.31 5.53
N LEU A 286 -2.75 -43.63 4.26
CA LEU A 286 -4.08 -43.29 3.71
C LEU A 286 -5.22 -43.98 4.50
N GLU A 287 -4.97 -45.16 5.03
CA GLU A 287 -5.95 -45.91 5.84
C GLU A 287 -6.25 -45.22 7.17
N ASP A 288 -5.23 -44.66 7.82
CA ASP A 288 -5.38 -43.91 9.06
C ASP A 288 -5.93 -42.51 8.81
N ALA A 289 -5.53 -41.88 7.70
CA ALA A 289 -6.06 -40.58 7.28
C ALA A 289 -7.57 -40.64 7.02
N ASN A 290 -8.11 -41.75 6.50
CA ASN A 290 -9.56 -41.90 6.31
C ASN A 290 -10.37 -41.96 7.62
N LYS A 291 -9.73 -42.15 8.78
CA LYS A 291 -10.41 -42.17 10.09
C LYS A 291 -10.59 -40.75 10.63
N ASP A 292 -9.63 -39.86 10.36
CA ASP A 292 -9.58 -38.51 10.91
C ASP A 292 -9.58 -37.46 9.80
N ALA A 293 -10.63 -36.63 9.76
CA ALA A 293 -10.79 -35.62 8.70
C ALA A 293 -9.59 -34.65 8.59
N LYS A 294 -9.01 -34.23 9.73
CA LYS A 294 -7.85 -33.34 9.76
C LYS A 294 -6.59 -34.01 9.19
N ALA A 295 -6.39 -35.29 9.49
CA ALA A 295 -5.27 -36.07 8.97
C ALA A 295 -5.42 -36.32 7.46
N PHE A 296 -6.65 -36.50 6.97
CA PHE A 296 -6.93 -36.55 5.53
C PHE A 296 -6.58 -35.24 4.82
N SER A 297 -7.07 -34.11 5.33
CA SER A 297 -6.75 -32.79 4.76
C SER A 297 -5.24 -32.56 4.70
N TRP A 298 -4.53 -32.92 5.77
CA TRP A 298 -3.06 -32.83 5.82
C TRP A 298 -2.40 -33.69 4.74
N LEU A 299 -2.78 -34.97 4.66
CA LEU A 299 -2.20 -35.90 3.70
C LEU A 299 -2.49 -35.44 2.26
N LYS A 300 -3.70 -34.94 2.01
CA LYS A 300 -4.09 -34.35 0.72
C LYS A 300 -3.21 -33.17 0.35
N VAL A 301 -3.03 -32.20 1.25
CA VAL A 301 -2.15 -31.04 1.02
C VAL A 301 -0.72 -31.50 0.73
N ASN A 302 -0.20 -32.43 1.53
CA ASN A 302 1.16 -32.95 1.38
C ASN A 302 1.35 -33.62 0.00
N ILE A 303 0.43 -34.51 -0.39
CA ILE A 303 0.44 -35.16 -1.71
C ILE A 303 0.36 -34.12 -2.84
N LEU A 304 -0.53 -33.13 -2.75
CA LEU A 304 -0.70 -32.12 -3.79
C LEU A 304 0.53 -31.22 -3.94
N VAL A 305 1.18 -30.84 -2.84
CA VAL A 305 2.44 -30.08 -2.86
C VAL A 305 3.54 -30.89 -3.52
N HIS A 306 3.74 -32.15 -3.11
CA HIS A 306 4.76 -32.99 -3.74
C HIS A 306 4.45 -33.32 -5.20
N ALA A 307 3.18 -33.49 -5.57
CA ALA A 307 2.78 -33.68 -6.96
C ALA A 307 3.13 -32.45 -7.81
N TYR A 308 2.94 -31.25 -7.27
CA TYR A 308 3.34 -30.01 -7.91
C TYR A 308 4.86 -29.89 -8.05
N LEU A 309 5.63 -30.16 -6.97
CA LEU A 309 7.10 -30.07 -6.99
C LEU A 309 7.77 -31.07 -7.94
N ASN A 310 7.10 -32.19 -8.22
CA ASN A 310 7.57 -33.20 -9.16
C ASN A 310 6.94 -33.04 -10.56
N ASN A 311 6.21 -31.95 -10.81
CA ASN A 311 5.52 -31.67 -12.06
C ASN A 311 4.65 -32.84 -12.56
N LEU A 312 3.92 -33.49 -11.65
CA LEU A 312 3.00 -34.58 -11.97
C LEU A 312 1.69 -34.06 -12.55
N GLU A 313 1.16 -34.77 -13.53
CA GLU A 313 -0.17 -34.47 -14.08
C GLU A 313 -1.27 -34.85 -13.08
N VAL A 314 -2.04 -33.84 -12.66
CA VAL A 314 -3.18 -33.99 -11.75
C VAL A 314 -4.50 -33.61 -12.41
N ILE A 315 -5.62 -34.13 -11.89
CA ILE A 315 -6.99 -33.78 -12.33
C ILE A 315 -7.18 -32.25 -12.28
N PRO A 316 -7.97 -31.64 -13.18
CA PRO A 316 -8.29 -30.21 -13.14
C PRO A 316 -8.74 -29.69 -11.76
N GLN A 317 -9.52 -30.47 -11.00
CA GLN A 317 -10.00 -30.11 -9.66
C GLN A 317 -8.85 -29.99 -8.65
N HIS A 318 -7.93 -30.97 -8.65
CA HIS A 318 -6.73 -30.94 -7.82
C HIS A 318 -5.75 -29.84 -8.23
N ARG A 319 -5.73 -29.48 -9.52
CA ARG A 319 -4.95 -28.34 -10.02
C ARG A 319 -5.47 -27.02 -9.45
N GLU A 320 -6.79 -26.85 -9.33
CA GLU A 320 -7.35 -25.66 -8.66
C GLU A 320 -7.01 -25.64 -7.17
N GLU A 321 -7.08 -26.78 -6.49
CA GLU A 321 -6.67 -26.90 -5.08
C GLU A 321 -5.17 -26.57 -4.91
N GLN A 322 -4.30 -27.03 -5.81
CA GLN A 322 -2.88 -26.65 -5.83
C GLN A 322 -2.70 -25.13 -5.96
N ARG A 323 -3.44 -24.46 -6.85
CA ARG A 323 -3.38 -23.00 -6.97
C ARG A 323 -3.78 -22.29 -5.68
N VAL A 324 -4.78 -22.80 -4.97
CA VAL A 324 -5.20 -22.26 -3.66
C VAL A 324 -4.11 -22.47 -2.62
N ILE A 325 -3.42 -23.60 -2.60
CA ILE A 325 -2.27 -23.83 -1.70
C ILE A 325 -1.14 -22.83 -2.01
N LEU A 326 -0.80 -22.68 -3.30
CA LEU A 326 0.28 -21.80 -3.75
C LEU A 326 -0.01 -20.32 -3.45
N SER A 327 -1.26 -19.87 -3.51
CA SER A 327 -1.62 -18.49 -3.17
C SER A 327 -1.43 -18.17 -1.68
N LYS A 328 -1.49 -19.19 -0.80
CA LYS A 328 -1.23 -19.05 0.64
C LYS A 328 0.22 -19.31 1.03
N ALA A 329 1.02 -19.89 0.14
CA ALA A 329 2.39 -20.27 0.45
C ALA A 329 3.31 -19.10 0.88
N PRO A 330 3.29 -17.90 0.27
CA PRO A 330 4.18 -16.81 0.66
C PRO A 330 3.99 -16.37 2.12
N GLU A 331 2.73 -16.27 2.56
CA GLU A 331 2.40 -15.87 3.93
C GLU A 331 2.84 -16.93 4.94
N LEU A 332 2.59 -18.21 4.61
CA LEU A 332 2.92 -19.35 5.46
C LEU A 332 4.43 -19.60 5.55
N LEU A 333 5.17 -19.49 4.45
CA LEU A 333 6.62 -19.67 4.40
C LEU A 333 7.36 -18.56 5.14
N ASN A 334 6.88 -17.32 5.07
CA ASN A 334 7.46 -16.22 5.83
C ASN A 334 7.33 -16.46 7.35
N VAL A 335 6.17 -16.93 7.82
CA VAL A 335 5.99 -17.31 9.23
C VAL A 335 6.91 -18.47 9.60
N MET A 336 7.06 -19.46 8.73
CA MET A 336 7.99 -20.56 8.93
C MET A 336 9.45 -20.08 9.06
N LEU A 337 9.88 -19.15 8.20
CA LEU A 337 11.20 -18.55 8.24
C LEU A 337 11.43 -17.75 9.52
N GLN A 338 10.47 -16.92 9.93
CA GLN A 338 10.52 -16.20 11.20
C GLN A 338 10.67 -17.15 12.39
N LEU A 339 9.92 -18.26 12.41
CA LEU A 339 10.07 -19.30 13.43
C LEU A 339 11.46 -19.96 13.41
N GLY A 340 12.06 -20.11 12.23
CA GLY A 340 13.43 -20.61 12.07
C GLY A 340 14.50 -19.64 12.57
N MET A 341 14.24 -18.32 12.55
CA MET A 341 15.14 -17.29 13.07
C MET A 341 15.17 -17.24 14.60
N TYR A 342 14.10 -17.69 15.27
CA TYR A 342 14.08 -17.77 16.73
C TYR A 342 14.95 -18.92 17.25
N SER A 343 15.84 -18.61 18.19
CA SER A 343 16.58 -19.65 18.89
C SER A 343 15.67 -20.46 19.80
N ARG A 344 15.77 -21.80 19.72
CA ARG A 344 14.97 -22.71 20.55
C ARG A 344 15.68 -23.06 21.86
N GLN A 345 17.01 -22.97 21.89
CA GLN A 345 17.82 -23.26 23.07
C GLN A 345 18.28 -21.96 23.73
N LYS A 346 18.00 -21.82 25.03
CA LYS A 346 18.43 -20.66 25.81
C LYS A 346 19.95 -20.49 25.73
N GLY A 347 20.40 -19.35 25.22
CA GLY A 347 21.83 -19.01 25.11
C GLY A 347 22.56 -19.60 23.90
N ARG A 348 21.86 -20.23 22.94
CA ARG A 348 22.45 -20.63 21.64
C ARG A 348 21.91 -19.78 20.50
N PRO A 349 22.70 -19.53 19.45
CA PRO A 349 22.18 -18.90 18.23
C PRO A 349 21.17 -19.82 17.53
N SER A 350 20.31 -19.22 16.69
CA SER A 350 19.43 -19.97 15.80
C SER A 350 20.22 -20.79 14.77
N SER A 351 19.61 -21.88 14.30
CA SER A 351 20.25 -22.78 13.33
C SER A 351 20.21 -22.17 11.93
N LEU A 352 21.36 -21.74 11.42
CA LEU A 352 21.51 -21.29 10.03
C LEU A 352 21.10 -22.38 9.04
N LYS A 353 21.37 -23.65 9.37
CA LYS A 353 21.00 -24.80 8.55
C LYS A 353 19.50 -24.88 8.31
N LEU A 354 18.70 -24.65 9.36
CA LEU A 354 17.24 -24.67 9.25
C LEU A 354 16.75 -23.52 8.36
N MET A 355 17.24 -22.30 8.59
CA MET A 355 16.88 -21.13 7.76
C MET A 355 17.22 -21.37 6.29
N LYS A 356 18.42 -21.90 6.01
CA LYS A 356 18.84 -22.29 4.65
C LYS A 356 17.88 -23.30 4.03
N ASN A 357 17.46 -24.33 4.78
CA ASN A 357 16.53 -25.34 4.28
C ASN A 357 15.13 -24.74 3.97
N ILE A 358 14.63 -23.81 4.80
CA ILE A 358 13.34 -23.14 4.57
C ILE A 358 13.41 -22.26 3.32
N ILE A 359 14.45 -21.43 3.19
CA ILE A 359 14.66 -20.56 2.01
C ILE A 359 14.82 -21.40 0.74
N GLN A 360 15.58 -22.49 0.81
CA GLN A 360 15.71 -23.41 -0.31
C GLN A 360 14.35 -24.02 -0.67
N PHE A 361 13.57 -24.51 0.30
CA PHE A 361 12.23 -25.03 0.03
C PHE A 361 11.30 -23.98 -0.60
N GLU A 362 11.36 -22.73 -0.13
CA GLU A 362 10.62 -21.61 -0.71
C GLU A 362 10.98 -21.38 -2.18
N GLN A 363 12.28 -21.37 -2.52
CA GLN A 363 12.75 -21.27 -3.91
C GLN A 363 12.23 -22.44 -4.77
N HIS A 364 12.30 -23.67 -4.25
CA HIS A 364 11.81 -24.87 -4.92
C HIS A 364 10.30 -24.82 -5.16
N LEU A 365 9.53 -24.32 -4.20
CA LEU A 365 8.08 -24.17 -4.33
C LEU A 365 7.71 -23.11 -5.37
N TYR A 366 8.39 -21.97 -5.41
CA TYR A 366 8.12 -20.97 -6.46
C TYR A 366 8.48 -21.46 -7.86
N GLN A 367 9.56 -22.23 -7.99
CA GLN A 367 9.99 -22.77 -9.28
C GLN A 367 9.25 -24.07 -9.66
N GLY A 368 8.51 -24.70 -8.74
CA GLY A 368 7.83 -25.98 -8.99
C GLY A 368 8.80 -27.14 -9.17
N LEU A 369 9.92 -27.15 -8.43
CA LEU A 369 10.98 -28.14 -8.55
C LEU A 369 11.21 -28.88 -7.25
N TRP A 370 11.57 -30.16 -7.33
CA TRP A 370 11.96 -30.93 -6.15
C TRP A 370 13.44 -30.72 -5.81
N ILE A 371 13.83 -30.96 -4.54
CA ILE A 371 15.15 -30.66 -3.96
C ILE A 371 16.33 -31.25 -4.74
N ASN A 372 16.13 -32.41 -5.36
CA ASN A 372 17.18 -33.12 -6.12
C ASN A 372 17.18 -32.77 -7.62
N SER A 373 16.31 -31.87 -8.05
CA SER A 373 16.14 -31.49 -9.45
C SER A 373 17.30 -30.60 -9.90
N SER A 374 17.65 -30.67 -11.19
CA SER A 374 18.67 -29.75 -11.74
C SER A 374 18.11 -28.32 -11.79
N PRO A 375 18.94 -27.30 -11.46
CA PRO A 375 18.57 -25.90 -11.61
C PRO A 375 18.15 -25.51 -13.03
N LEU A 376 18.61 -26.24 -14.05
CA LEU A 376 18.25 -26.00 -15.46
C LEU A 376 16.75 -26.19 -15.74
N LEU A 377 16.04 -26.96 -14.90
CA LEU A 377 14.59 -27.16 -15.02
C LEU A 377 13.79 -25.90 -14.63
N GLN A 378 14.45 -24.85 -14.13
CA GLN A 378 13.82 -23.53 -13.93
C GLN A 378 13.56 -22.82 -15.27
N LEU A 379 14.27 -23.19 -16.34
CA LEU A 379 14.09 -22.60 -17.66
C LEU A 379 12.80 -23.13 -18.31
N PRO A 380 12.07 -22.28 -19.05
CA PRO A 380 10.86 -22.72 -19.74
C PRO A 380 11.18 -23.79 -20.78
N HIS A 381 10.22 -24.69 -21.02
CA HIS A 381 10.32 -25.79 -22.00
C HIS A 381 11.42 -26.83 -21.74
N PHE A 382 12.20 -26.70 -20.66
CA PHE A 382 13.20 -27.68 -20.29
C PHE A 382 12.56 -28.90 -19.61
N THR A 383 12.84 -30.09 -20.13
CA THR A 383 12.35 -31.36 -19.59
C THR A 383 13.50 -32.26 -19.17
N GLU A 384 13.21 -33.29 -18.38
CA GLU A 384 14.22 -34.29 -17.98
C GLU A 384 14.88 -34.99 -19.18
N ALA A 385 14.17 -35.13 -20.31
CA ALA A 385 14.70 -35.69 -21.55
C ALA A 385 15.80 -34.81 -22.16
N ASN A 386 15.63 -33.48 -22.10
CA ASN A 386 16.61 -32.51 -22.58
C ASN A 386 17.81 -32.44 -21.64
N LEU A 387 17.55 -32.47 -20.32
CA LEU A 387 18.57 -32.44 -19.27
C LEU A 387 19.55 -33.62 -19.38
N ASN A 388 19.05 -34.84 -19.60
CA ASN A 388 19.91 -36.02 -19.70
C ASN A 388 20.95 -35.94 -20.83
N ARG A 389 20.68 -35.16 -21.88
CA ARG A 389 21.64 -34.89 -22.96
C ARG A 389 22.60 -33.74 -22.66
N SER A 390 22.22 -32.86 -21.73
CA SER A 390 23.04 -31.74 -21.24
C SER A 390 23.96 -32.12 -20.07
N ARG A 391 23.94 -33.37 -19.58
CA ARG A 391 24.74 -33.88 -18.43
C ARG A 391 26.28 -33.86 -18.62
N ASN A 392 26.82 -33.00 -19.47
CA ASN A 392 28.24 -32.68 -19.49
C ASN A 392 28.52 -31.43 -18.61
N ARG A 393 29.26 -31.63 -17.51
CA ARG A 393 30.02 -30.65 -16.70
C ARG A 393 29.30 -29.41 -16.11
N GLN A 394 28.22 -28.91 -16.70
CA GLN A 394 27.53 -27.70 -16.26
C GLN A 394 26.25 -28.08 -15.52
N ASN A 395 26.37 -28.28 -14.20
CA ASN A 395 25.22 -28.49 -13.33
C ASN A 395 24.61 -27.17 -12.85
N ASP A 396 25.34 -26.06 -13.01
CA ASP A 396 24.93 -24.74 -12.56
C ASP A 396 24.28 -23.94 -13.70
N LEU A 397 23.19 -23.25 -13.36
CA LEU A 397 22.40 -22.46 -14.29
C LEU A 397 23.23 -21.30 -14.87
N VAL A 398 24.07 -20.70 -14.03
CA VAL A 398 24.95 -19.58 -14.39
C VAL A 398 25.98 -20.03 -15.44
N ASP A 399 26.64 -21.16 -15.20
CA ASP A 399 27.66 -21.72 -16.09
C ASP A 399 27.07 -22.10 -17.46
N PHE A 400 25.84 -22.61 -17.47
CA PHE A 400 25.14 -22.97 -18.70
C PHE A 400 24.82 -21.73 -19.54
N LEU A 401 24.23 -20.70 -18.94
CA LEU A 401 23.81 -19.49 -19.66
C LEU A 401 24.99 -18.60 -20.10
N ARG A 402 26.11 -18.63 -19.36
CA ARG A 402 27.36 -17.94 -19.75
C ARG A 402 28.19 -18.69 -20.78
N ALA A 403 27.90 -19.96 -21.04
CA ALA A 403 28.58 -20.69 -22.10
C ALA A 403 28.20 -20.11 -23.47
N ASP A 404 29.10 -20.28 -24.45
CA ASP A 404 28.77 -19.91 -25.82
C ASP A 404 27.47 -20.61 -26.26
N PRO A 405 26.55 -19.91 -26.93
CA PRO A 405 25.24 -20.46 -27.30
C PRO A 405 25.34 -21.70 -28.20
N LYS A 406 26.40 -21.78 -29.01
CA LYS A 406 26.73 -22.96 -29.83
C LYS A 406 27.06 -24.20 -29.00
N LYS A 407 27.45 -24.02 -27.73
CA LYS A 407 27.80 -25.09 -26.78
C LYS A 407 26.60 -25.50 -25.92
N TRP A 408 25.45 -24.83 -26.01
CA TRP A 408 24.27 -25.20 -25.22
C TRP A 408 23.70 -26.54 -25.70
N LYS A 409 24.06 -27.61 -24.97
CA LYS A 409 23.57 -28.96 -25.25
C LYS A 409 22.15 -29.11 -24.71
N GLY A 410 21.31 -29.88 -25.39
CA GLY A 410 19.93 -30.14 -24.96
C GLY A 410 18.85 -29.25 -25.60
N LEU A 411 19.21 -28.16 -26.29
CA LEU A 411 18.26 -27.31 -27.03
C LEU A 411 17.96 -27.79 -28.45
N SER A 412 18.69 -28.79 -28.96
CA SER A 412 18.53 -29.27 -30.34
C SER A 412 17.15 -29.87 -30.66
N GLN A 413 16.34 -30.16 -29.64
CA GLN A 413 14.97 -30.68 -29.79
C GLN A 413 13.89 -29.61 -29.58
N LEU A 414 14.28 -28.42 -29.17
CA LEU A 414 13.37 -27.31 -28.94
C LEU A 414 13.18 -26.53 -30.25
N LEU A 415 11.98 -25.97 -30.43
CA LEU A 415 11.72 -25.06 -31.52
C LEU A 415 12.48 -23.75 -31.30
N ASP A 416 12.85 -23.05 -32.38
CA ASP A 416 13.56 -21.77 -32.28
C ASP A 416 12.77 -20.74 -31.45
N GLU A 417 11.43 -20.78 -31.49
CA GLU A 417 10.57 -19.95 -30.64
C GLU A 417 10.74 -20.27 -29.14
N GLN A 418 10.83 -21.54 -28.77
CA GLN A 418 11.04 -21.97 -27.38
C GLN A 418 12.44 -21.59 -26.88
N VAL A 419 13.43 -21.61 -27.77
CA VAL A 419 14.79 -21.16 -27.45
C VAL A 419 14.80 -19.64 -27.20
N GLU A 420 14.01 -18.88 -27.94
CA GLU A 420 13.89 -17.44 -27.72
C GLU A 420 13.20 -17.12 -26.38
N ASP A 421 12.15 -17.87 -26.00
CA ASP A 421 11.52 -17.74 -24.68
C ASP A 421 12.54 -17.96 -23.53
N ILE A 422 13.44 -18.95 -23.67
CA ILE A 422 14.50 -19.23 -22.70
C ILE A 422 15.43 -18.02 -22.56
N LYS A 423 15.81 -17.38 -23.67
CA LYS A 423 16.66 -16.18 -23.65
C LYS A 423 15.93 -15.00 -23.02
N GLU A 424 14.66 -14.78 -23.38
CA GLU A 424 13.85 -13.72 -22.77
C GLU A 424 13.79 -13.86 -21.24
N VAL A 425 13.60 -15.08 -20.73
CA VAL A 425 13.62 -15.35 -19.28
C VAL A 425 15.01 -15.11 -18.67
N ALA A 426 16.08 -15.57 -19.33
CA ALA A 426 17.45 -15.39 -18.85
C ALA A 426 17.89 -13.91 -18.81
N HIS A 427 17.31 -13.04 -19.65
CA HIS A 427 17.52 -11.59 -19.57
C HIS A 427 16.79 -10.92 -18.39
N VAL A 428 15.77 -11.56 -17.82
CA VAL A 428 14.99 -11.02 -16.69
C VAL A 428 15.47 -11.58 -15.36
N MET A 429 16.11 -12.74 -15.36
CA MET A 429 16.53 -13.40 -14.13
C MET A 429 17.75 -12.68 -13.50
N PRO A 430 17.63 -12.26 -12.23
CA PRO A 430 18.68 -11.52 -11.55
C PRO A 430 19.81 -12.44 -11.09
N LEU A 431 21.04 -11.96 -11.25
CA LEU A 431 22.25 -12.47 -10.63
C LEU A 431 22.75 -11.43 -9.64
N LEU A 432 22.84 -11.80 -8.36
CA LEU A 432 23.20 -10.89 -7.28
C LEU A 432 24.64 -11.16 -6.85
N TYR A 433 25.43 -10.09 -6.80
CA TYR A 433 26.75 -10.06 -6.20
C TYR A 433 26.66 -9.32 -4.87
N VAL A 434 27.22 -9.92 -3.82
CA VAL A 434 27.12 -9.41 -2.46
C VAL A 434 28.52 -9.09 -1.95
N GLU A 435 28.78 -7.82 -1.67
CA GLU A 435 30.03 -7.32 -1.13
C GLU A 435 29.77 -6.82 0.29
N PRO A 436 30.11 -7.59 1.33
CA PRO A 436 29.98 -7.14 2.71
C PRO A 436 31.15 -6.22 3.10
N HIS A 437 30.84 -5.11 3.73
CA HIS A 437 31.78 -4.18 4.33
C HIS A 437 31.49 -4.08 5.84
N PHE A 438 32.52 -4.13 6.66
CA PHE A 438 32.40 -4.06 8.12
C PHE A 438 33.09 -2.79 8.60
N GLU A 439 32.35 -1.95 9.30
CA GLU A 439 32.84 -0.66 9.81
C GLU A 439 32.33 -0.44 11.25
N VAL A 440 33.09 0.31 12.03
CA VAL A 440 32.69 0.82 13.34
C VAL A 440 32.51 2.33 13.19
N GLU A 441 31.43 2.89 13.74
CA GLU A 441 31.20 4.33 13.68
C GLU A 441 32.36 5.06 14.37
N ASP A 442 32.97 6.03 13.68
CA ASP A 442 34.05 6.90 14.17
C ASP A 442 35.42 6.24 14.42
N GLU A 443 35.63 4.98 14.05
CA GLU A 443 36.90 4.27 14.21
C GLU A 443 37.42 3.67 12.89
N GLU A 444 38.73 3.73 12.67
CA GLU A 444 39.38 3.18 11.46
C GLU A 444 39.61 1.66 11.55
N ASP A 445 39.79 1.14 12.76
CA ASP A 445 40.07 -0.26 13.05
C ASP A 445 38.96 -0.88 13.92
N ILE A 446 38.81 -2.21 13.84
CA ILE A 446 37.82 -2.95 14.65
C ILE A 446 38.51 -3.56 15.87
N PHE A 447 38.07 -3.21 17.07
CA PHE A 447 38.57 -3.77 18.32
C PHE A 447 37.58 -4.75 18.98
N VAL A 448 38.09 -5.52 19.95
CA VAL A 448 37.30 -6.53 20.66
C VAL A 448 36.34 -5.83 21.63
N GLY A 449 35.04 -6.01 21.40
CA GLY A 449 33.98 -5.41 22.20
C GLY A 449 33.17 -4.36 21.46
N ASP A 450 33.62 -3.97 20.27
CA ASP A 450 32.95 -2.94 19.47
C ASP A 450 31.68 -3.47 18.80
N ILE A 451 30.75 -2.56 18.58
CA ILE A 451 29.53 -2.82 17.81
C ILE A 451 29.87 -2.58 16.34
N VAL A 452 30.12 -3.67 15.62
CA VAL A 452 30.44 -3.63 14.19
C VAL A 452 29.16 -3.54 13.37
N THR A 453 29.10 -2.56 12.47
CA THR A 453 28.05 -2.44 11.47
C THR A 453 28.48 -3.17 10.19
N CYS A 454 27.61 -4.04 9.68
CA CYS A 454 27.83 -4.72 8.39
C CYS A 454 27.01 -4.02 7.30
N SER A 455 27.68 -3.22 6.48
CA SER A 455 27.14 -2.55 5.31
C SER A 455 27.27 -3.50 4.11
N VAL A 456 26.14 -3.98 3.58
CA VAL A 456 26.13 -4.93 2.47
C VAL A 456 25.78 -4.22 1.16
N LYS A 457 26.74 -4.14 0.23
CA LYS A 457 26.50 -3.65 -1.12
C LYS A 457 26.05 -4.81 -2.01
N ILE A 458 24.84 -4.70 -2.55
CA ILE A 458 24.27 -5.69 -3.47
C ILE A 458 24.34 -5.12 -4.89
N VAL A 459 25.15 -5.72 -5.74
CA VAL A 459 25.23 -5.40 -7.17
C VAL A 459 24.35 -6.39 -7.93
N HIS A 460 23.40 -5.88 -8.69
CA HIS A 460 22.47 -6.68 -9.48
C HIS A 460 22.84 -6.62 -10.96
N GLU A 461 23.07 -7.79 -11.55
CA GLU A 461 23.19 -7.99 -13.00
C GLU A 461 22.13 -8.99 -13.47
N ASN A 462 21.89 -9.09 -14.78
CA ASN A 462 21.03 -10.16 -15.33
C ASN A 462 21.91 -11.35 -15.73
N LEU A 463 21.35 -12.56 -15.70
CA LEU A 463 22.09 -13.77 -16.11
C LEU A 463 22.63 -13.69 -17.55
N LEU A 464 21.88 -13.02 -18.45
CA LEU A 464 22.38 -12.58 -19.76
C LEU A 464 22.46 -11.05 -19.82
N PRO A 465 23.66 -10.45 -19.99
CA PRO A 465 23.81 -9.00 -20.05
C PRO A 465 23.13 -8.38 -21.28
N ALA A 466 22.61 -7.17 -21.14
CA ALA A 466 21.82 -6.48 -22.17
C ALA A 466 22.60 -6.17 -23.48
N ASN A 467 23.93 -6.16 -23.40
CA ASN A 467 24.82 -5.88 -24.54
C ASN A 467 24.97 -7.08 -25.50
N VAL A 468 24.41 -8.23 -25.16
CA VAL A 468 24.47 -9.45 -25.96
C VAL A 468 23.10 -9.67 -26.64
N SER A 469 23.00 -9.32 -27.93
CA SER A 469 21.78 -9.56 -28.70
C SER A 469 21.60 -11.07 -28.96
N ALA A 470 20.34 -11.54 -28.92
CA ALA A 470 19.96 -12.91 -29.30
C ALA A 470 20.47 -13.33 -30.70
N LYS A 471 20.75 -12.35 -31.59
CA LYS A 471 21.33 -12.55 -32.93
C LYS A 471 22.84 -12.78 -32.91
N ASP A 472 23.60 -12.09 -32.06
CA ASP A 472 25.07 -12.21 -31.98
C ASP A 472 25.49 -13.53 -31.31
N VAL A 473 24.62 -14.02 -30.42
CA VAL A 473 24.63 -15.33 -29.79
C VAL A 473 24.46 -16.45 -30.83
N ALA A 474 23.48 -16.34 -31.73
CA ALA A 474 23.23 -17.33 -32.78
C ALA A 474 24.36 -17.38 -33.83
N ALA A 475 24.99 -16.23 -34.12
CA ALA A 475 26.16 -16.14 -35.00
C ALA A 475 27.46 -16.64 -34.33
N GLY A 476 27.49 -16.73 -32.99
CA GLY A 476 28.68 -17.05 -32.18
C GLY A 476 29.77 -15.98 -32.28
N THR A 477 29.36 -14.72 -32.34
CA THR A 477 30.23 -13.53 -32.40
C THR A 477 30.06 -12.66 -31.16
N ALA A 478 29.37 -13.15 -30.12
CA ALA A 478 29.15 -12.42 -28.88
C ALA A 478 30.51 -12.09 -28.20
N LYS A 479 30.85 -10.80 -28.16
CA LYS A 479 31.96 -10.29 -27.35
C LYS A 479 31.45 -10.16 -25.92
N TRP A 480 31.99 -10.99 -25.04
CA TRP A 480 31.93 -10.75 -23.60
C TRP A 480 32.88 -9.57 -23.36
N ASN A 481 32.39 -8.45 -22.82
CA ASN A 481 33.25 -7.31 -22.52
C ASN A 481 34.32 -7.75 -21.50
N GLU A 482 35.53 -8.05 -21.99
CA GLU A 482 36.72 -7.51 -21.34
C GLU A 482 36.54 -6.00 -21.42
N SER A 483 36.39 -5.37 -20.26
CA SER A 483 36.28 -3.93 -20.10
C SER A 483 37.38 -3.26 -20.91
N GLU A 484 36.98 -2.44 -21.90
CA GLU A 484 37.86 -1.47 -22.54
C GLU A 484 38.31 -0.49 -21.44
N GLU A 485 39.49 -0.73 -20.87
CA GLU A 485 40.25 0.31 -20.18
C GLU A 485 40.59 1.39 -21.22
N SER A 486 40.05 2.58 -20.97
CA SER A 486 40.46 3.79 -21.65
C SER A 486 41.94 4.05 -21.37
N GLU A 487 42.77 3.83 -22.40
CA GLU A 487 44.14 4.34 -22.49
C GLU A 487 44.12 5.87 -22.43
N GLU A 488 44.25 6.45 -21.24
CA GLU A 488 44.80 7.80 -21.01
C GLU A 488 44.93 8.07 -19.50
N GLU A 489 46.00 7.54 -18.89
CA GLU A 489 46.82 8.20 -17.85
C GLU A 489 47.90 7.23 -17.35
N SER A 490 48.98 7.10 -18.12
CA SER A 490 50.23 6.54 -17.63
C SER A 490 50.97 7.60 -16.80
N GLU A 491 51.08 7.38 -15.48
CA GLU A 491 52.33 7.45 -14.70
C GLU A 491 52.05 7.60 -13.20
N LYS A 492 51.99 6.47 -12.48
CA LYS A 492 52.94 6.13 -11.40
C LYS A 492 52.60 4.78 -10.76
N THR A 493 53.60 3.92 -10.79
CA THR A 493 53.82 2.67 -10.06
C THR A 493 53.14 2.56 -8.69
N GLU A 494 52.40 1.46 -8.50
CA GLU A 494 52.65 0.46 -7.44
C GLU A 494 52.01 -0.87 -7.85
N GLU A 495 52.75 -1.98 -7.68
CA GLU A 495 52.33 -3.34 -8.03
C GLU A 495 51.08 -3.74 -7.22
N VAL A 496 49.93 -3.84 -7.88
CA VAL A 496 48.74 -4.48 -7.34
C VAL A 496 48.61 -5.84 -8.01
N GLU A 497 48.69 -6.91 -7.21
CA GLU A 497 48.38 -8.27 -7.64
C GLU A 497 47.00 -8.33 -8.31
N GLU A 498 46.96 -8.91 -9.51
CA GLU A 498 45.76 -9.23 -10.28
C GLU A 498 44.83 -10.17 -9.48
N VAL A 499 43.92 -9.62 -8.68
CA VAL A 499 42.86 -10.41 -8.04
C VAL A 499 41.70 -10.54 -9.02
N LYS A 500 41.68 -11.65 -9.76
CA LYS A 500 40.50 -12.08 -10.53
C LYS A 500 39.25 -12.04 -9.64
N PRO A 501 38.11 -11.50 -10.10
CA PRO A 501 36.90 -11.43 -9.29
C PRO A 501 36.49 -12.84 -8.91
N LYS A 502 36.52 -13.13 -7.60
CA LYS A 502 36.07 -14.42 -7.07
C LYS A 502 34.58 -14.56 -7.34
N VAL A 503 34.25 -15.55 -8.16
CA VAL A 503 32.89 -16.08 -8.34
C VAL A 503 32.31 -16.41 -6.97
N ALA A 504 30.98 -16.23 -6.84
CA ALA A 504 30.16 -16.49 -5.67
C ALA A 504 30.76 -17.50 -4.67
N MET A 505 30.83 -17.08 -3.41
CA MET A 505 31.37 -17.86 -2.30
C MET A 505 30.77 -19.28 -2.32
N THR A 506 31.63 -20.26 -2.54
CA THR A 506 31.22 -21.66 -2.66
C THR A 506 30.75 -22.20 -1.30
N ILE A 507 29.95 -23.28 -1.31
CA ILE A 507 29.45 -23.89 -0.07
C ILE A 507 30.62 -24.27 0.87
N ASP A 508 31.74 -24.69 0.29
CA ASP A 508 32.95 -25.06 1.03
C ASP A 508 33.62 -23.84 1.69
N GLU A 509 33.62 -22.67 1.04
CA GLU A 509 34.11 -21.41 1.61
C GLU A 509 33.19 -20.89 2.72
N LEU A 510 31.88 -21.13 2.61
CA LEU A 510 30.91 -20.79 3.66
C LEU A 510 31.10 -21.66 4.91
N ASP A 511 31.34 -22.96 4.74
CA ASP A 511 31.65 -23.89 5.84
C ASP A 511 33.01 -23.55 6.49
N GLU A 512 33.99 -23.09 5.70
CA GLU A 512 35.28 -22.60 6.21
C GLU A 512 35.12 -21.28 7.00
N MET A 513 34.25 -20.39 6.56
CA MET A 513 33.85 -19.20 7.32
C MET A 513 33.11 -19.56 8.61
N GLU A 514 32.18 -20.51 8.60
CA GLU A 514 31.51 -20.99 9.81
C GLU A 514 32.52 -21.57 10.81
N ALA A 515 33.53 -22.28 10.32
CA ALA A 515 34.64 -22.79 11.13
C ALA A 515 35.59 -21.69 11.64
N ARG A 516 35.75 -20.57 10.91
CA ARG A 516 36.47 -19.37 11.39
C ARG A 516 35.67 -18.62 12.45
N VAL A 517 34.37 -18.44 12.27
CA VAL A 517 33.48 -17.79 13.25
C VAL A 517 33.42 -18.59 14.55
N LYS A 518 33.34 -19.93 14.47
CA LYS A 518 33.42 -20.81 15.66
C LYS A 518 34.76 -20.71 16.40
N ARG A 519 35.86 -20.39 15.71
CA ARG A 519 37.18 -20.16 16.35
C ARG A 519 37.25 -18.82 17.07
N LEU A 520 36.46 -17.82 16.67
CA LEU A 520 36.57 -16.45 17.17
C LEU A 520 35.78 -16.15 18.46
N HIS A 521 35.04 -17.10 19.05
CA HIS A 521 34.28 -16.90 20.31
C HIS A 521 33.43 -15.61 20.34
N ILE A 522 32.91 -15.16 19.20
CA ILE A 522 32.05 -13.98 19.13
C ILE A 522 30.66 -14.43 19.59
N GLU A 523 30.23 -13.98 20.77
CA GLU A 523 28.86 -14.20 21.23
C GLU A 523 27.89 -13.36 20.36
N PRO A 524 26.83 -13.97 19.81
CA PRO A 524 25.84 -13.23 19.03
C PRO A 524 24.92 -12.44 19.97
N GLY A 525 25.27 -11.18 20.22
CA GLY A 525 24.40 -10.19 20.86
C GLY A 525 23.63 -9.38 19.81
N VAL A 526 22.36 -9.69 19.57
CA VAL A 526 21.49 -8.82 18.77
C VAL A 526 20.95 -7.71 19.67
N VAL A 527 21.45 -6.49 19.50
CA VAL A 527 20.86 -5.28 20.09
C VAL A 527 20.13 -4.52 18.98
N TYR A 528 18.80 -4.46 19.08
CA TYR A 528 18.01 -3.60 18.20
C TYR A 528 18.27 -2.14 18.57
N SER A 529 18.86 -1.36 17.67
CA SER A 529 18.82 0.10 17.75
C SER A 529 17.57 0.60 17.01
N LYS A 530 16.66 1.21 17.77
CA LYS A 530 15.56 2.03 17.24
C LYS A 530 16.15 3.38 16.85
N LYS A 531 16.20 3.68 15.56
CA LYS A 531 16.08 5.04 15.03
C LYS A 531 15.21 5.03 13.79
#